data_AF-A0A5B8KB24-F1
#
_entry.id   AF-A0A5B8KB24-F1
#
_cell.length_a   1.000
_cell.length_b   1.000
_cell.length_c   1.000
_cell.angle_alpha   90.00
_cell.angle_beta   90.00
_cell.angle_gamma   90.00
#
_symmetry.space_group_name_H-M   'P 1'
#
loop_
_entity.id
_entity.type
_entity.pdbx_description
1 polymer ?
#
loop_
_entity_poly.entity_id
_entity_poly.type
_entity_poly.pdbx_seq_one_letter_code
_entity_poly.pdbx_strand_id
1 'polypeptide(L)'
;MIYEPIIKLAEETVNNSQSSSGRGLVAIGIGITMIGVIGTGVGQGYAAGKAAEAVGRNPEAEGKIRNMMIVGMAISESSAIYALIIAFLLLFLFK
;
A
#
# COMPACT_ATOMS: atom_id res chain seq x y z
N MET A 1 23.27 -10.98 32.86
CA MET A 1 24.62 -10.45 32.54
C MET A 1 25.25 -11.12 31.30
N ILE A 2 24.79 -12.30 30.86
CA ILE A 2 25.39 -13.04 29.72
C ILE A 2 24.74 -12.68 28.35
N TYR A 3 23.60 -11.99 28.35
CA TYR A 3 22.82 -11.63 27.15
C TYR A 3 23.15 -10.25 26.58
N GLU A 4 23.71 -9.34 27.38
CA GLU A 4 24.21 -8.02 26.96
C GLU A 4 25.12 -8.06 25.71
N PRO A 5 26.12 -8.97 25.59
CA PRO A 5 26.96 -9.03 24.39
C PRO A 5 26.22 -9.57 23.16
N ILE A 6 25.22 -10.43 23.33
CA ILE A 6 24.40 -10.96 22.22
C ILE A 6 23.49 -9.86 21.67
N ILE A 7 22.88 -9.06 22.56
CA ILE A 7 22.04 -7.93 22.15
C ILE A 7 22.88 -6.88 21.41
N LYS A 8 24.07 -6.53 21.90
CA LYS A 8 24.98 -5.60 21.20
C LYS A 8 25.42 -6.08 19.83
N LEU A 9 25.70 -7.39 19.67
CA LEU A 9 26.12 -7.95 18.38
C LEU A 9 24.97 -7.95 17.36
N ALA A 10 23.74 -8.20 17.81
CA ALA A 10 22.56 -8.09 16.97
C ALA A 10 22.35 -6.64 16.51
N GLU A 11 22.49 -5.67 17.41
CA GLU A 11 22.34 -4.24 17.13
C GLU A 11 23.44 -3.70 16.20
N GLU A 12 24.69 -4.16 16.34
CA GLU A 12 25.82 -3.79 15.49
C GLU A 12 25.73 -4.38 14.07
N THR A 13 25.13 -5.57 13.93
CA THR A 13 24.82 -6.18 12.62
C THR A 13 23.70 -5.42 11.90
N VAL A 14 22.68 -4.97 12.64
CA VAL A 14 21.60 -4.11 12.12
C VAL A 14 22.15 -2.75 11.69
N ASN A 15 23.02 -2.13 12.50
CA ASN A 15 23.63 -0.83 12.17
C ASN A 15 24.61 -0.89 10.99
N ASN A 16 25.37 -1.99 10.82
CA ASN A 16 26.23 -2.17 9.63
C ASN A 16 25.42 -2.36 8.33
N SER A 17 24.17 -2.84 8.42
CA SER A 17 23.26 -2.92 7.27
C SER A 17 22.72 -1.54 6.86
N GLN A 18 22.83 -0.53 7.71
CA GLN A 18 22.44 0.86 7.44
C GLN A 18 23.57 1.72 6.84
N SER A 19 24.51 1.10 6.11
CA SER A 19 25.44 1.84 5.24
C SER A 19 24.68 2.85 4.38
N SER A 20 25.22 4.05 4.15
CA SER A 20 24.47 5.17 3.52
C SER A 20 23.89 4.81 2.14
N SER A 21 24.49 3.84 1.45
CA SER A 21 23.96 3.25 0.21
C SER A 21 22.63 2.51 0.42
N GLY A 22 22.45 1.83 1.55
CA GLY A 22 21.22 1.11 1.91
C GLY A 22 20.00 2.03 2.04
N ARG A 23 20.18 3.23 2.62
CA ARG A 23 19.10 4.24 2.70
C ARG A 23 18.62 4.73 1.33
N GLY A 24 19.55 4.91 0.38
CA GLY A 24 19.23 5.27 -1.00
C GLY A 24 18.42 4.17 -1.72
N LEU A 25 18.79 2.91 -1.53
CA LEU A 25 18.05 1.76 -2.09
C LEU A 25 16.65 1.63 -1.49
N VAL A 26 16.48 1.88 -0.19
CA VAL A 26 15.17 1.88 0.47
C VAL A 26 14.24 2.94 -0.13
N ALA A 27 14.74 4.16 -0.38
CA ALA A 27 13.94 5.22 -1.01
C ALA A 27 13.47 4.83 -2.44
N ILE A 28 14.33 4.16 -3.22
CA ILE A 28 13.98 3.62 -4.53
C ILE A 28 12.92 2.51 -4.38
N GLY A 29 13.09 1.61 -3.41
CA GLY A 29 12.13 0.55 -3.11
C GLY A 29 10.73 1.08 -2.79
N ILE A 30 10.65 2.11 -1.94
CA ILE A 30 9.39 2.81 -1.64
C ILE A 30 8.75 3.38 -2.92
N GLY A 31 9.55 4.03 -3.76
CA GLY A 31 9.07 4.58 -5.03
C GLY A 31 8.48 3.53 -5.97
N ILE A 32 9.12 2.36 -6.08
CA ILE A 32 8.66 1.25 -6.92
C ILE A 32 7.35 0.66 -6.38
N THR A 33 7.23 0.47 -5.06
CA THR A 33 6.00 -0.04 -4.43
C THR A 33 4.78 0.82 -4.75
N MET A 34 4.94 2.15 -4.82
CA MET A 34 3.84 3.07 -5.11
C MET A 34 3.30 2.98 -6.55
N ILE A 35 4.10 2.49 -7.50
CA ILE A 35 3.63 2.25 -8.89
C ILE A 35 2.51 1.20 -8.90
N GLY A 36 2.55 0.24 -7.97
CA GLY A 36 1.51 -0.79 -7.84
C GLY A 36 0.11 -0.24 -7.53
N VAL A 37 0.01 0.95 -6.94
CA VAL A 37 -1.26 1.60 -6.56
C VAL A 37 -1.99 2.18 -7.77
N ILE A 38 -1.30 2.40 -8.89
CA ILE A 38 -1.90 2.97 -10.12
C ILE A 38 -3.03 2.08 -10.64
N GLY A 39 -2.86 0.75 -10.56
CA GLY A 39 -3.89 -0.20 -10.99
C GLY A 39 -5.18 -0.08 -10.19
N THR A 40 -5.07 0.16 -8.88
CA THR A 40 -6.20 0.37 -7.98
C THR A 40 -6.94 1.66 -8.32
N GLY A 41 -6.21 2.77 -8.50
CA GLY A 41 -6.80 4.07 -8.84
C GLY A 41 -7.53 4.07 -10.18
N VAL A 42 -6.94 3.46 -11.22
CA VAL A 42 -7.59 3.33 -12.53
C VAL A 42 -8.82 2.42 -12.47
N GLY A 43 -8.71 1.27 -11.78
CA GLY A 43 -9.81 0.31 -11.65
C GLY A 43 -11.02 0.89 -10.92
N GLN A 44 -10.79 1.62 -9.83
CA GLN A 44 -11.84 2.30 -9.08
C GLN A 44 -12.46 3.46 -9.86
N GLY A 45 -11.65 4.27 -10.56
CA GLY A 45 -12.15 5.35 -11.41
C GLY A 45 -13.06 4.83 -12.52
N TYR A 46 -12.67 3.71 -13.16
CA TYR A 46 -13.49 3.04 -14.16
C TYR A 46 -14.79 2.49 -13.57
N ALA A 47 -14.72 1.78 -12.44
CA ALA A 47 -15.90 1.23 -11.77
C ALA A 47 -16.88 2.33 -11.34
N ALA A 48 -16.36 3.44 -10.81
CA ALA A 48 -17.17 4.59 -10.41
C ALA A 48 -17.87 5.24 -11.62
N GLY A 49 -17.15 5.42 -12.74
CA GLY A 49 -17.74 5.93 -13.99
C GLY A 49 -18.86 5.04 -14.53
N LYS A 50 -18.65 3.71 -14.58
CA LYS A 50 -19.67 2.76 -15.02
C LYS A 50 -20.89 2.74 -14.11
N ALA A 51 -20.68 2.87 -12.80
CA ALA A 51 -21.77 2.93 -11.85
C ALA A 51 -22.55 4.25 -11.97
N ALA A 52 -21.90 5.39 -12.22
CA ALA A 52 -22.58 6.66 -12.50
C ALA A 52 -23.44 6.58 -13.78
N GLU A 53 -22.93 5.98 -14.86
CA GLU A 53 -23.72 5.70 -16.07
C GLU A 53 -24.94 4.80 -15.77
N ALA A 54 -24.75 3.77 -14.95
CA ALA A 54 -25.81 2.83 -14.59
C ALA A 54 -26.91 3.49 -13.75
N VAL A 55 -26.53 4.35 -12.80
CA VAL A 55 -27.47 5.16 -11.98
C VAL A 55 -28.21 6.15 -12.87
N GLY A 56 -27.52 6.84 -13.78
CA GLY A 56 -28.15 7.77 -14.71
C GLY A 56 -29.18 7.11 -15.63
N ARG A 57 -29.01 5.83 -15.96
CA ARG A 57 -29.98 5.03 -16.74
C ARG A 57 -31.12 4.49 -15.89
N ASN A 58 -30.87 4.13 -14.63
CA ASN A 58 -31.84 3.51 -13.74
C ASN A 58 -31.72 4.10 -12.32
N PRO A 59 -32.29 5.30 -12.08
CA PRO A 59 -32.15 6.00 -10.80
C PRO A 59 -32.81 5.22 -9.64
N GLU A 60 -33.88 4.48 -9.90
CA GLU A 60 -34.54 3.63 -8.89
C GLU A 60 -33.63 2.52 -8.34
N ALA A 61 -32.62 2.11 -9.11
CA ALA A 61 -31.67 1.07 -8.73
C ALA A 61 -30.39 1.62 -8.05
N GLU A 62 -30.32 2.93 -7.76
CA GLU A 62 -29.12 3.59 -7.22
C GLU A 62 -28.53 2.86 -6.01
N GLY A 63 -29.36 2.54 -5.02
CA GLY A 63 -28.90 1.89 -3.79
C GLY A 63 -28.20 0.56 -4.04
N LYS A 64 -28.72 -0.25 -4.98
CA LYS A 64 -28.12 -1.55 -5.33
C LYS A 64 -26.82 -1.38 -6.11
N ILE A 65 -26.79 -0.43 -7.05
CA ILE A 65 -25.60 -0.10 -7.84
C ILE A 65 -24.49 0.41 -6.92
N ARG A 66 -24.80 1.33 -6.00
CA ARG A 66 -23.85 1.88 -5.03
C ARG A 66 -23.30 0.82 -4.10
N ASN A 67 -24.14 -0.10 -3.60
CA ASN A 67 -23.67 -1.20 -2.75
C ASN A 67 -22.71 -2.11 -3.52
N MET A 68 -23.03 -2.49 -4.76
CA MET A 68 -22.14 -3.31 -5.57
C MET A 68 -20.84 -2.60 -5.93
N MET A 69 -20.89 -1.29 -6.21
CA MET A 69 -19.73 -0.43 -6.44
C MET A 69 -18.82 -0.41 -5.21
N ILE A 70 -19.35 -0.12 -4.02
CA ILE A 70 -18.58 -0.02 -2.78
C ILE A 70 -17.90 -1.36 -2.44
N VAL A 71 -18.60 -2.49 -2.61
CA VAL A 71 -18.01 -3.82 -2.36
C VAL A 71 -16.85 -4.08 -3.32
N GLY A 72 -17.01 -3.76 -4.61
CA GLY A 72 -15.93 -3.89 -5.60
C GLY A 72 -14.74 -2.96 -5.29
N MET A 73 -15.01 -1.71 -4.92
CA MET A 73 -13.98 -0.74 -4.53
C MET A 73 -13.24 -1.16 -3.26
N ALA A 74 -13.93 -1.73 -2.27
CA ALA A 74 -13.32 -2.20 -1.02
C ALA A 74 -12.35 -3.36 -1.27
N ILE A 75 -12.71 -4.31 -2.15
CA ILE A 75 -11.82 -5.41 -2.53
C ILE A 75 -10.60 -4.84 -3.27
N SER A 76 -10.82 -3.93 -4.22
CA SER A 76 -9.73 -3.27 -4.94
C SER A 76 -8.78 -2.52 -3.98
N GLU A 77 -9.30 -1.76 -3.01
CA GLU A 77 -8.50 -0.99 -2.07
C GLU A 77 -7.54 -1.82 -1.23
N SER A 78 -7.89 -3.07 -0.92
CA SER A 78 -7.01 -3.92 -0.12
C SER A 78 -5.61 -4.06 -0.73
N SER A 79 -5.50 -4.06 -2.07
CA SER A 79 -4.23 -4.08 -2.78
C SER A 79 -3.39 -2.81 -2.58
N ALA A 80 -4.01 -1.63 -2.59
CA ALA A 80 -3.34 -0.36 -2.37
C ALA A 80 -2.89 -0.22 -0.91
N ILE A 81 -3.72 -0.67 0.03
CA ILE A 81 -3.38 -0.70 1.46
C ILE A 81 -2.16 -1.60 1.70
N TYR A 82 -2.05 -2.76 1.05
CA TYR A 82 -0.85 -3.60 1.19
C TYR A 82 0.42 -2.90 0.65
N ALA A 83 0.34 -2.22 -0.49
CA ALA A 83 1.46 -1.44 -1.01
C ALA A 83 1.86 -0.31 -0.04
N LEU A 84 0.89 0.40 0.53
CA LEU A 84 1.13 1.45 1.52
C LEU A 84 1.76 0.90 2.80
N ILE A 85 1.29 -0.25 3.30
CA ILE A 85 1.87 -0.92 4.47
C ILE A 85 3.33 -1.29 4.22
N ILE A 86 3.66 -1.85 3.04
CA ILE A 86 5.04 -2.19 2.69
C ILE A 86 5.91 -0.93 2.61
N ALA A 87 5.40 0.15 2.02
CA ALA A 87 6.11 1.42 1.97
C ALA A 87 6.39 1.98 3.38
N PHE A 88 5.42 1.90 4.30
CA PHE A 88 5.61 2.31 5.69
C PHE A 88 6.55 1.38 6.45
N LEU A 89 6.50 0.07 6.22
CA LEU A 89 7.47 -0.86 6.81
C LEU A 89 8.90 -0.51 6.38
N LEU A 90 9.12 -0.27 5.09
CA LEU A 90 10.43 0.16 4.57
C LEU A 90 10.86 1.51 5.16
N LEU A 91 9.94 2.45 5.33
CA LEU A 91 10.26 3.78 5.87
C LEU A 91 10.58 3.77 7.37
N PHE A 92 9.82 3.03 8.19
CA PHE A 92 10.01 3.02 9.65
C PHE A 92 11.08 2.04 10.13
N LEU A 93 11.30 0.94 9.40
CA LEU A 93 12.31 -0.07 9.79
C LEU A 93 13.74 0.38 9.45
N PHE A 94 13.92 1.16 8.39
CA PHE A 94 15.24 1.62 7.91
C PHE A 94 15.51 3.11 8.19
N LYS A 95 14.68 3.73 9.04
CA LYS A 95 14.93 5.06 9.59
C LYS A 95 16.14 5.05 10.52
#